data_AF-A0A6I7PB41-F1
#
_entry.id   AF-A0A6I7PB41-F1
#
_cell.length_a   1.000
_cell.length_b   1.000
_cell.length_c   1.000
_cell.angle_alpha   90.00
_cell.angle_beta   90.00
_cell.angle_gamma   90.00
#
_symmetry.space_group_name_H-M   'P 1'
#
loop_
_entity.id
_entity.type
_entity.pdbx_description
1 polymer ?
#
loop_
_entity_poly.entity_id
_entity_poly.type
_entity_poly.pdbx_seq_one_letter_code
_entity_poly.pdbx_strand_id
1 'polypeptide(L)' 'MDEFAPSRSPGIGAHRLEPGDYDRHFADAHPPLGPHEVLVAADRCYFCYDAPCTLACPTSIDIALFIRQIATK' A
#
# COMPACT_ATOMS: atom_id res chain seq x y z
N MET A 1 22.93 28.75 15.85
CA MET A 1 22.53 29.35 14.57
C MET A 1 22.01 28.20 13.70
N ASP A 2 20.78 27.72 13.78
CA ASP A 2 19.59 28.19 14.48
C ASP A 2 18.68 27.01 14.84
N GLU A 3 18.14 27.15 16.03
CA GLU A 3 17.19 26.35 16.79
C GLU A 3 15.98 25.85 15.95
N PHE A 4 15.75 24.54 15.85
CA PHE A 4 14.47 23.99 15.38
C PHE A 4 13.45 24.11 16.52
N ALA A 5 13.04 25.34 16.82
CA ALA A 5 11.99 25.61 17.77
C ALA A 5 10.64 25.18 17.14
N PRO A 6 9.86 24.28 17.77
CA PRO A 6 8.50 24.03 17.31
C PRO A 6 7.69 25.31 17.50
N SER A 7 7.32 25.96 16.40
CA SER A 7 6.40 27.09 16.46
C SER A 7 5.08 26.60 17.06
N ARG A 8 4.77 27.02 18.29
CA ARG A 8 3.46 26.83 18.92
C ARG A 8 2.42 27.78 18.31
N SER A 9 2.33 27.79 16.99
CA SER A 9 1.17 28.36 16.32
C SER A 9 -0.03 27.52 16.74
N PRO A 10 -1.15 28.11 17.18
CA PRO A 10 -2.38 27.35 17.32
C PRO A 10 -2.62 26.68 15.96
N GLY A 11 -2.84 25.36 15.93
CA GLY A 11 -2.85 24.52 14.73
C GLY A 11 -4.02 24.78 13.75
N ILE A 12 -4.37 26.05 13.58
CA ILE A 12 -5.45 26.57 12.76
C ILE A 12 -4.82 27.59 11.80
N GLY A 13 -4.40 27.09 10.64
CA GLY A 13 -4.09 27.93 9.48
C GLY A 13 -5.37 28.27 8.70
N ALA A 14 -5.35 29.37 7.95
CA ALA A 14 -6.37 29.64 6.93
C ALA A 14 -6.35 28.54 5.84
N HIS A 15 -7.43 28.41 5.07
CA HIS A 15 -7.60 27.41 3.99
C HIS A 15 -7.76 25.96 4.44
N ARG A 16 -8.46 25.71 5.55
CA ARG A 16 -8.98 24.37 5.84
C ARG A 16 -9.90 23.95 4.70
N LEU A 17 -9.76 22.71 4.23
CA LEU A 17 -10.66 22.16 3.23
C LEU A 17 -12.06 21.96 3.83
N GLU A 18 -13.08 21.91 2.97
CA GLU A 18 -14.41 21.53 3.43
C GLU A 18 -14.38 20.08 3.96
N PRO A 19 -15.20 19.73 4.96
CA PRO A 19 -15.18 18.39 5.55
C PRO A 19 -15.22 17.24 4.53
N GLY A 20 -16.02 17.35 3.47
CA GLY A 20 -16.14 16.33 2.43
C GLY A 20 -14.93 16.21 1.49
N ASP A 21 -14.10 17.24 1.38
CA ASP A 21 -12.86 17.18 0.60
C ASP A 21 -11.82 16.29 1.29
N TYR A 22 -11.84 16.22 2.63
CA TYR A 22 -10.98 15.31 3.37
C TYR A 22 -11.34 13.85 3.07
N ASP A 23 -12.62 13.51 3.06
CA ASP A 23 -13.06 12.15 2.73
C ASP A 23 -12.58 11.73 1.33
N ARG A 24 -12.63 12.66 0.36
CA ARG A 24 -12.17 12.38 -1.01
C ARG A 24 -10.65 12.29 -1.11
N HIS A 25 -9.90 13.14 -0.41
CA HIS A 25 -8.44 13.17 -0.49
C HIS A 25 -7.76 12.06 0.32
N PHE A 26 -8.43 11.56 1.37
CA PHE A 26 -7.96 10.44 2.20
C PHE A 26 -8.60 9.10 1.82
N ALA A 27 -9.38 9.05 0.74
CA ALA A 27 -9.78 7.79 0.12
C ALA A 27 -8.57 7.05 -0.46
N ASP A 28 -8.74 5.75 -0.70
CA ASP A 28 -7.72 4.95 -1.36
C ASP A 28 -7.33 5.57 -2.72
N ALA A 29 -6.03 5.72 -2.95
CA ALA A 29 -5.52 6.28 -4.21
C ALA A 29 -5.84 5.40 -5.42
N HIS A 30 -5.95 4.09 -5.19
CA HIS A 30 -6.28 3.09 -6.20
C HIS A 30 -7.33 2.13 -5.66
N PRO A 31 -8.32 1.75 -6.49
CA PRO A 31 -9.27 0.72 -6.09
C PRO A 31 -8.54 -0.62 -5.91
N PRO A 32 -9.08 -1.53 -5.08
CA PRO A 32 -8.60 -2.90 -5.01
C PRO A 32 -8.81 -3.60 -6.37
N LEU A 33 -7.94 -4.56 -6.67
CA LEU A 33 -8.07 -5.38 -7.87
C LEU A 33 -9.37 -6.18 -7.85
N GLY A 34 -10.07 -6.21 -8.99
CA GLY A 34 -11.23 -7.06 -9.18
C GLY A 34 -10.86 -8.54 -9.28
N PRO A 35 -11.82 -9.47 -9.13
CA PRO A 35 -11.54 -10.92 -9.12
C PRO A 35 -10.73 -11.40 -10.34
N HIS A 36 -11.09 -10.94 -11.54
CA HIS A 36 -10.37 -11.31 -12.76
C HIS A 36 -8.95 -10.73 -12.80
N GLU A 37 -8.78 -9.48 -12.40
CA GLU A 37 -7.48 -8.80 -12.40
C GLU A 37 -6.51 -9.45 -11.41
N VAL A 38 -7.02 -9.87 -10.24
CA VAL A 38 -6.27 -10.64 -9.24
C VAL A 38 -5.77 -11.96 -9.83
N LEU A 39 -6.62 -12.71 -10.53
CA LEU A 39 -6.24 -13.97 -11.16
C LEU A 39 -5.20 -13.77 -12.26
N VAL A 40 -5.39 -12.77 -13.12
CA VAL A 40 -4.42 -12.42 -14.17
C VAL A 40 -3.07 -12.01 -13.57
N ALA A 41 -3.07 -11.26 -12.47
CA ALA A 41 -1.83 -10.89 -11.79
C ALA A 41 -1.14 -12.11 -11.16
N ALA A 42 -1.91 -13.01 -10.54
CA ALA A 42 -1.39 -14.22 -9.90
C ALA A 42 -0.77 -15.21 -10.90
N ASP A 43 -1.37 -15.36 -12.08
CA ASP A 43 -0.90 -16.25 -13.15
C ASP A 43 0.48 -15.86 -13.70
N ARG A 44 0.90 -14.60 -13.52
CA ARG A 44 2.22 -14.10 -13.97
C ARG A 44 3.37 -14.49 -13.04
N CYS A 45 3.08 -15.12 -11.89
CA CYS A 45 4.13 -15.59 -10.99
C CYS A 45 4.81 -16.84 -11.56
N TYR A 46 6.14 -16.83 -11.65
CA TYR A 46 6.91 -17.99 -12.13
C TYR A 46 7.12 -19.08 -11.08
N PHE A 47 6.65 -18.90 -9.84
CA PHE A 47 6.82 -19.85 -8.74
C PHE A 47 8.26 -20.37 -8.58
N CYS A 48 9.22 -19.44 -8.58
CA CYS A 48 10.65 -19.73 -8.53
C CYS A 48 11.02 -20.61 -7.33
N TYR A 49 11.98 -21.52 -7.53
CA TYR A 49 12.70 -22.15 -6.43
C TYR A 49 13.59 -21.12 -5.73
N ASP A 50 13.70 -21.20 -4.39
CA ASP A 50 14.42 -20.22 -3.56
C ASP A 50 14.02 -18.77 -3.90
N ALA A 51 12.73 -18.48 -3.75
CA ALA A 51 12.11 -17.30 -4.32
C ALA A 51 12.76 -16.00 -3.79
N PRO A 52 13.37 -15.17 -4.66
CA PRO A 52 14.07 -13.96 -4.22
C PRO A 52 13.12 -12.93 -3.60
N CYS A 53 11.84 -12.96 -3.98
CA CYS A 53 10.82 -12.12 -3.36
C CYS A 53 10.61 -12.43 -1.88
N THR A 54 10.66 -13.71 -1.48
CA THR A 54 10.59 -14.13 -0.07
C THR A 54 11.84 -13.69 0.68
N LEU A 55 13.03 -13.88 0.11
CA LEU A 55 14.31 -13.47 0.72
C LEU A 55 14.42 -11.96 0.91
N ALA A 56 13.84 -11.18 0.00
CA ALA A 56 13.83 -9.72 0.08
C ALA A 56 12.78 -9.16 1.04
N CYS A 57 11.76 -9.94 1.40
CA CYS A 57 10.69 -9.51 2.29
C CYS A 57 11.20 -9.43 3.74
N PRO A 58 11.21 -8.25 4.41
CA PRO A 58 11.75 -8.11 5.77
C PRO A 58 11.02 -8.95 6.83
N THR A 59 9.77 -9.31 6.57
CA THR A 59 8.93 -10.13 7.45
C THR A 59 8.85 -11.58 6.99
N SER A 60 9.61 -11.98 5.96
CA SER A 60 9.68 -13.35 5.45
C SER A 60 8.34 -13.96 5.04
N ILE A 61 7.46 -13.16 4.42
CA ILE A 61 6.19 -13.67 3.87
C ILE A 61 6.52 -14.64 2.72
N ASP A 62 5.88 -15.81 2.73
CA ASP A 62 5.93 -16.73 1.58
C ASP A 62 5.01 -16.21 0.46
N ILE A 63 5.54 -15.26 -0.31
CA ILE A 63 4.83 -14.59 -1.40
C ILE A 63 4.42 -15.58 -2.49
N ALA A 64 5.30 -16.54 -2.83
CA ALA A 64 5.05 -17.51 -3.88
C ALA A 64 3.91 -18.47 -3.50
N LEU A 65 3.86 -18.95 -2.26
CA LEU A 65 2.75 -19.78 -1.79
C LEU A 65 1.45 -19.00 -1.69
N PHE A 66 1.49 -17.77 -1.16
CA PHE A 66 0.32 -16.90 -1.10
C PHE A 66 -0.30 -16.65 -2.48
N ILE A 67 0.51 -16.29 -3.48
CA ILE A 67 0.05 -16.09 -4.86
C ILE A 67 -0.53 -17.38 -5.46
N ARG A 68 0.05 -18.54 -5.14
CA ARG A 68 -0.46 -19.84 -5.62
C ARG A 68 -1.86 -20.12 -5.08
N GLN A 69 -2.13 -19.79 -3.82
CA GLN A 69 -3.45 -19.94 -3.21
C GLN A 69 -4.51 -19.03 -3.85
N ILE A 70 -4.10 -17.87 -4.37
CA ILE A 70 -4.96 -16.99 -5.16
C ILE A 70 -5.26 -17.61 -6.53
N ALA A 71 -4.25 -18.11 -7.24
CA ALA A 71 -4.41 -18.66 -8.58
C ALA A 71 -5.27 -19.94 -8.65
N THR A 72 -5.49 -20.60 -7.51
CA THR A 72 -6.13 -21.93 -7.44
C THR A 72 -7.44 -21.96 -6.65
N LYS A 73 -7.88 -20.82 -6.11
CA LYS A 73 -9.17 -20.66 -5.43
C LYS A 73 -10.12 -19.83 -6.29
#